data_AF-A0A9W8MH70-F1
#
_entry.id   AF-A0A9W8MH70-F1
#
_cell.length_a   1.000
_cell.length_b   1.000
_cell.length_c   1.000
_cell.angle_alpha   90.00
_cell.angle_beta   90.00
_cell.angle_gamma   90.00
#
_symmetry.space_group_name_H-M   'P 1'
#
loop_
_entity.id
_entity.type
_entity.pdbx_description
1 polymer ?
#
loop_
_entity_poly.entity_id
_entity_poly.type
_entity_poly.pdbx_seq_one_letter_code
_entity_poly.pdbx_strand_id
1 'polypeptide(L)'
;MIFSHLVSLLEGASNFHEAQCRSSRKRKRALEADKSKKRSKANEDSAMEVSSGEDGVLEVSQDPCSALPLPPKPPILDHLVCGINAVTKRLEAQARQVRRSVIISSKPLDELEAALPISLVFVCRADVDPPILINHLPQLVAACNSVPSKAPVKIIPLPKESEGILAEKLGIRRASVLALDAQYPGIPEFSTRLESVTAPAAPWLMLQAKNTTTQLYEPTHVKQLRTSAPKDMKAAKESRLQVLKFSGSQHPLCFSSPKDLLQFVTSNWKENFVTCDLDSKELVDVLIRRPFFLLLSVDAPLMNRFMRSQNFQPTSLEQFVTDNDRLTYGPASLYELQDLVNVRVVNAFQTVEKLHSHLESLDLVNTEHLRPSWDAYFMTLASLASRRSNCMKRRVGAVIVRDNRVISTGYNGTPRGLVNCNEGGCSHCNGVFPSMSLPIECLCLHAEENALLEAGRERVGSNAVLYCNTCPCLKCTVKIIQTGIKTVVYNLAYKMDTASATLFQQSNVELRRYDPHNSFRLPPVNDELGSSGS
;
A
#
# COMPACT_ATOMS: atom_id res chain seq x y z
N MET A 1 29.86 30.06 0.87
CA MET A 1 29.96 31.14 1.89
C MET A 1 28.86 31.10 2.94
N ILE A 2 27.56 31.07 2.58
CA ILE A 2 26.45 31.02 3.57
C ILE A 2 26.50 29.77 4.46
N PHE A 3 26.75 28.59 3.87
CA PHE A 3 26.86 27.34 4.63
C PHE A 3 27.98 27.37 5.68
N SER A 4 29.18 27.86 5.31
CA SER A 4 30.31 27.99 6.24
C SER A 4 30.02 28.94 7.40
N HIS A 5 29.31 30.05 7.13
CA HIS A 5 28.87 30.97 8.18
C HIS A 5 27.83 30.32 9.12
N LEU A 6 26.85 29.58 8.58
CA LEU A 6 25.91 28.80 9.38
C LEU A 6 26.62 27.77 10.27
N VAL A 7 27.61 27.06 9.73
CA VAL A 7 28.40 26.07 10.48
C VAL A 7 29.21 26.74 11.60
N SER A 8 29.79 27.91 11.37
CA SER A 8 30.52 28.67 12.40
C SER A 8 29.60 29.12 13.55
N LEU A 9 28.36 29.52 13.25
CA LEU A 9 27.38 29.89 14.28
C LEU A 9 26.92 28.70 15.14
N LEU A 10 26.98 27.48 14.59
CA LEU A 10 26.61 26.23 15.28
C LEU A 10 27.78 25.62 16.07
N GLU A 11 28.94 26.27 16.08
CA GLU A 11 30.10 25.79 16.82
C GLU A 11 29.82 25.75 18.33
N GLY A 12 30.17 24.63 18.97
CA GLY A 12 29.87 24.38 20.39
C GLY A 12 28.45 23.89 20.70
N ALA A 13 27.53 23.83 19.73
CA ALA A 13 26.17 23.34 19.96
C ALA A 13 26.12 21.86 20.35
N SER A 14 26.91 21.00 19.70
CA SER A 14 27.05 19.59 20.05
C SER A 14 27.55 19.41 21.49
N ASN A 15 28.61 20.13 21.88
CA ASN A 15 29.16 20.10 23.24
C ASN A 15 28.13 20.54 24.28
N PHE A 16 27.33 21.57 23.96
CA PHE A 16 26.23 22.03 24.81
C PHE A 16 25.14 20.96 24.98
N HIS A 17 24.65 20.36 23.88
CA HIS A 17 23.64 19.30 23.94
C HIS A 17 24.15 18.05 24.66
N GLU A 18 25.40 17.66 24.47
CA GLU A 18 26.02 16.55 25.20
C GLU A 18 26.09 16.83 26.70
N ALA A 19 26.56 18.01 27.10
CA ALA A 19 26.65 18.40 28.50
C ALA A 19 25.26 18.48 29.15
N GLN A 20 24.26 19.01 28.44
CA GLN A 20 22.87 19.06 28.89
C GLN A 20 22.25 17.66 29.03
N CYS A 21 22.53 16.75 28.09
CA CYS A 21 22.07 15.37 28.14
C CYS A 21 22.72 14.61 29.31
N ARG A 22 24.03 14.79 29.54
CA ARG A 22 24.76 14.23 30.69
C ARG A 22 24.19 14.76 32.01
N SER A 23 23.93 16.07 32.11
CA SER A 23 23.31 16.69 33.30
C SER A 23 21.88 16.19 33.57
N SER A 24 21.06 16.05 32.52
CA SER A 24 19.71 15.48 32.60
C SER A 24 19.73 14.02 33.05
N ARG A 25 20.67 13.21 32.54
CA ARG A 25 20.87 11.82 32.99
C ARG A 25 21.33 11.75 34.44
N LYS A 26 22.23 12.63 34.88
CA LYS A 26 22.64 12.74 36.30
C LYS A 26 21.44 13.11 37.20
N ARG A 27 20.62 14.10 36.81
CA ARG A 27 19.38 14.47 37.52
C ARG A 27 18.37 13.31 37.58
N LYS A 28 18.18 12.60 36.47
CA LYS A 28 17.28 11.43 36.42
C LYS A 28 17.76 10.30 37.33
N ARG A 29 19.06 9.99 37.32
CA ARG A 29 19.67 9.00 38.22
C ARG A 29 19.58 9.41 39.69
N ALA A 30 19.76 10.70 40.00
CA ALA A 30 19.59 11.22 41.36
C ALA A 30 18.13 11.10 41.83
N LEU A 31 17.15 11.41 40.98
CA LEU A 31 15.72 11.23 41.26
C LEU A 31 15.33 9.75 41.43
N GLU A 32 15.93 8.84 40.66
CA GLU A 32 15.72 7.40 40.78
C GLU A 32 16.35 6.83 42.05
N ALA A 33 17.54 7.31 42.44
CA ALA A 33 18.19 6.96 43.70
C ALA A 33 17.46 7.49 44.94
N ASP A 34 16.84 8.67 44.85
CA ASP A 34 16.03 9.24 45.93
C ASP A 34 14.69 8.47 46.08
N LYS A 35 14.13 7.97 44.96
CA LYS A 35 12.99 7.05 44.98
C LYS A 35 13.32 5.67 45.56
N SER A 36 14.53 5.14 45.30
CA SER A 36 14.95 3.86 45.90
C SER A 36 15.20 3.98 47.41
N LYS A 37 15.80 5.09 47.88
CA LYS A 37 15.96 5.40 49.31
C LYS A 37 14.62 5.60 50.03
N LYS A 38 13.63 6.21 49.39
CA LYS A 38 12.26 6.29 49.95
C LYS A 38 11.58 4.91 50.04
N ARG A 39 11.89 4.00 49.12
CA ARG A 39 11.38 2.61 49.15
C ARG A 39 12.05 1.75 50.21
N SER A 40 13.35 1.92 50.45
CA SER A 40 14.04 1.19 51.53
C SER A 40 13.61 1.69 52.91
N LYS A 41 13.44 3.01 53.08
CA LYS A 41 12.93 3.59 54.33
C LYS A 41 11.50 3.17 54.66
N ALA A 42 10.65 2.98 53.65
CA ALA A 42 9.30 2.43 53.81
C ALA A 42 9.27 0.93 54.15
N ASN A 43 10.36 0.19 53.92
CA ASN A 43 10.49 -1.23 54.28
C ASN A 43 11.11 -1.42 55.68
N GLU A 44 11.93 -0.47 56.15
CA GLU A 44 12.50 -0.49 57.51
C GLU A 44 11.49 -0.11 58.60
N ASP A 45 10.50 0.76 58.31
CA ASP A 45 9.42 1.09 59.26
C ASP A 45 8.43 -0.09 59.51
N SER A 46 8.59 -1.22 58.81
CA SER A 46 7.76 -2.43 58.96
C SER A 46 8.44 -3.62 59.65
N ALA A 47 9.66 -3.45 60.16
CA ALA A 47 10.35 -4.50 60.91
C ALA A 47 11.07 -3.92 62.14
N MET A 48 10.39 -3.96 63.28
CA MET A 48 10.99 -3.74 64.60
C MET A 48 10.72 -4.99 65.44
N GLU A 49 11.73 -5.85 65.62
CA GLU A 49 12.09 -6.49 66.90
C GLU A 49 13.38 -7.36 66.82
N VAL A 50 14.37 -6.97 67.64
CA VAL A 50 15.37 -7.76 68.40
C VAL A 50 16.71 -8.25 67.77
N SER A 51 17.78 -7.60 68.27
CA SER A 51 19.11 -8.08 68.73
C SER A 51 20.37 -8.04 67.84
N SER A 52 21.33 -7.23 68.35
CA SER A 52 22.79 -7.40 68.54
C SER A 52 23.72 -7.89 67.42
N GLY A 53 24.78 -7.12 67.17
CA GLY A 53 26.09 -7.63 66.73
C GLY A 53 26.85 -6.77 65.73
N GLU A 54 27.78 -5.97 66.26
CA GLU A 54 29.13 -5.61 65.76
C GLU A 54 29.38 -5.11 64.31
N ASP A 55 29.91 -3.88 64.29
CA ASP A 55 30.93 -3.26 63.43
C ASP A 55 31.35 -3.92 62.10
N GLY A 56 31.11 -3.18 61.02
CA GLY A 56 31.70 -3.40 59.71
C GLY A 56 31.73 -2.10 58.91
N VAL A 57 32.79 -1.30 59.11
CA VAL A 57 33.12 -0.12 58.32
C VAL A 57 33.35 -0.54 56.86
N LEU A 58 32.50 -0.06 55.95
CA LEU A 58 32.79 -0.05 54.50
C LEU A 58 32.68 1.39 54.01
N GLU A 59 33.86 2.01 53.90
CA GLU A 59 34.07 3.30 53.24
C GLU A 59 33.56 3.24 51.80
N VAL A 60 32.50 4.00 51.51
CA VAL A 60 32.18 4.37 50.13
C VAL A 60 33.11 5.52 49.77
N SER A 61 34.13 5.19 48.99
CA SER A 61 35.02 6.11 48.28
C SER A 61 34.23 7.27 47.65
N GLN A 62 34.47 8.48 48.16
CA GLN A 62 34.04 9.72 47.54
C GLN A 62 34.84 9.94 46.26
N ASP A 63 34.22 9.75 45.09
CA ASP A 63 34.81 10.20 43.83
C ASP A 63 34.80 11.75 43.78
N PRO A 64 35.97 12.40 43.65
CA PRO A 64 36.09 13.84 43.58
C PRO A 64 35.87 14.29 42.13
N CYS A 65 34.63 14.59 41.76
CA CYS A 65 34.40 15.34 40.52
C CYS A 65 33.24 16.33 40.70
N SER A 66 33.59 17.41 41.39
CA SER A 66 32.88 18.67 41.43
C SER A 66 32.35 19.08 40.06
N ALA A 67 31.12 19.60 40.05
CA ALA A 67 30.39 20.07 38.89
C ALA A 67 31.25 20.94 37.94
N LEU A 68 31.64 20.37 36.80
CA LEU A 68 32.08 21.18 35.66
C LEU A 68 30.90 22.07 35.22
N PRO A 69 31.09 23.39 35.10
CA PRO A 69 30.04 24.30 34.63
C PRO A 69 29.58 23.91 33.22
N LEU A 70 28.27 24.00 32.96
CA LEU A 70 27.72 23.78 31.63
C LEU A 70 28.41 24.76 30.64
N PRO A 71 28.84 24.29 29.46
CA PRO A 71 29.38 25.19 28.44
C PRO A 71 28.35 26.26 28.09
N PRO A 72 28.78 27.48 27.71
CA PRO A 72 27.85 28.54 27.34
C PRO A 72 26.99 28.12 26.14
N LYS A 73 25.68 28.34 26.23
CA LYS A 73 24.74 28.02 25.15
C LYS A 73 25.03 28.94 23.95
N PRO A 74 25.24 28.39 22.73
CA PRO A 74 25.33 29.21 21.54
C PRO A 74 24.04 30.03 21.34
N PRO A 75 24.13 31.35 21.09
CA PRO A 75 22.97 32.25 21.04
C PRO A 75 22.00 31.92 19.88
N ILE A 76 22.49 31.26 18.83
CA ILE A 76 21.65 30.81 17.70
C ILE A 76 20.61 29.75 18.13
N LEU A 77 20.90 28.94 19.15
CA LEU A 77 20.04 27.82 19.55
C LEU A 77 18.68 28.27 20.12
N ASP A 78 18.56 29.51 20.61
CA ASP A 78 17.29 30.07 21.07
C ASP A 78 16.33 30.42 19.92
N HIS A 79 16.87 30.61 18.72
CA HIS A 79 16.12 31.02 17.53
C HIS A 79 16.14 29.98 16.40
N LEU A 80 16.70 28.80 16.66
CA LEU A 80 16.91 27.73 15.68
C LEU A 80 15.90 26.60 15.88
N VAL A 81 15.15 26.28 14.83
CA VAL A 81 14.28 25.12 14.76
C VAL A 81 14.91 24.05 13.87
N CYS A 82 15.18 22.88 14.44
CA CYS A 82 15.79 21.77 13.72
C CYS A 82 14.79 20.67 13.38
N GLY A 83 14.87 20.14 12.16
CA GLY A 83 14.15 18.95 11.73
C GLY A 83 12.88 19.23 10.92
N ILE A 84 12.62 18.37 9.94
CA ILE A 84 11.57 18.57 8.94
C ILE A 84 10.18 18.74 9.57
N ASN A 85 9.83 17.92 10.58
CA ASN A 85 8.53 17.96 11.22
C ASN A 85 8.33 19.24 12.06
N ALA A 86 9.37 19.69 12.76
CA ALA A 86 9.32 20.89 13.58
C ALA A 86 9.19 22.15 12.71
N VAL A 87 9.99 22.23 11.65
CA VAL A 87 9.93 23.32 10.66
C VAL A 87 8.58 23.33 9.93
N THR A 88 8.07 22.16 9.52
CA THR A 88 6.75 22.06 8.86
C THR A 88 5.63 22.58 9.77
N LYS A 89 5.61 22.17 11.05
CA LYS A 89 4.59 22.64 12.02
C LYS A 89 4.63 24.17 12.20
N ARG A 90 5.82 24.77 12.28
CA ARG A 90 5.97 26.22 12.42
C ARG A 90 5.51 26.97 11.16
N LEU A 91 5.90 26.51 9.97
CA LEU A 91 5.45 27.10 8.70
C LEU A 91 3.94 26.98 8.52
N GLU A 92 3.34 25.84 8.90
CA GLU A 92 1.88 25.68 8.89
C GLU A 92 1.18 26.65 9.84
N ALA A 93 1.70 26.84 11.05
CA ALA A 93 1.14 27.78 12.02
C ALA A 93 1.18 29.23 11.48
N GLN A 94 2.32 29.64 10.91
CA GLN A 94 2.50 30.94 10.28
C GLN A 94 1.56 31.13 9.09
N ALA A 95 1.45 30.15 8.20
CA ALA A 95 0.51 30.18 7.07
C ALA A 95 -0.96 30.24 7.52
N ARG A 96 -1.33 29.56 8.61
CA ARG A 96 -2.70 29.63 9.18
C ARG A 96 -3.02 31.00 9.76
N GLN A 97 -2.07 31.65 10.43
CA GLN A 97 -2.25 33.01 10.94
C GLN A 97 -2.50 34.00 9.81
N VAL A 98 -1.75 33.90 8.71
CA VAL A 98 -1.91 34.70 7.49
C VAL A 98 -3.26 34.43 6.80
N ARG A 99 -3.76 33.19 6.82
CA ARG A 99 -5.10 32.86 6.26
C ARG A 99 -6.25 33.34 7.14
N ARG A 100 -6.09 33.34 8.47
CA ARG A 100 -7.13 33.82 9.41
C ARG A 100 -7.36 35.33 9.34
N SER A 101 -6.37 36.14 8.95
CA SER A 101 -6.62 37.57 8.68
C SER A 101 -7.54 37.82 7.47
N VAL A 102 -7.78 36.79 6.64
CA VAL A 102 -8.66 36.85 5.46
C VAL A 102 -10.04 36.23 5.74
N ILE A 103 -10.15 35.36 6.74
CA ILE A 103 -11.38 34.65 7.10
C ILE A 103 -11.69 34.96 8.56
N ILE A 104 -12.62 35.90 8.80
CA ILE A 104 -13.11 36.21 10.15
C ILE A 104 -13.69 34.92 10.75
N SER A 105 -13.07 34.42 11.81
CA SER A 105 -13.66 33.37 12.64
C SER A 105 -13.68 33.84 14.08
N SER A 106 -14.88 33.91 14.64
CA SER A 106 -15.27 34.45 15.94
C SER A 106 -14.85 33.60 17.16
N LYS A 107 -13.75 32.84 17.07
CA LYS A 107 -13.24 32.09 18.22
C LYS A 107 -12.07 32.84 18.88
N PRO A 108 -12.14 33.14 20.20
CA PRO A 108 -10.99 33.64 20.94
C PRO A 108 -9.85 32.61 20.96
N LEU A 109 -8.62 33.09 21.12
CA LEU A 109 -7.40 32.27 21.17
C LEU A 109 -7.54 31.10 22.16
N ASP A 110 -7.56 29.87 21.66
CA ASP A 110 -7.02 28.75 22.42
C ASP A 110 -5.49 28.85 22.34
N GLU A 111 -4.87 28.88 23.51
CA GLU A 111 -3.44 28.99 23.79
C GLU A 111 -2.62 27.91 23.05
N LEU A 112 -2.31 28.14 21.77
CA LEU A 112 -1.16 27.53 21.12
C LEU A 112 -0.09 28.62 21.00
N GLU A 113 0.86 28.55 21.92
CA GLU A 113 2.16 29.24 21.98
C GLU A 113 2.41 30.22 20.83
N ALA A 114 2.49 31.51 21.17
CA ALA A 114 2.93 32.59 20.29
C ALA A 114 4.40 32.38 19.87
N ALA A 115 4.62 31.41 18.99
CA ALA A 115 5.92 31.08 18.46
C ALA A 115 6.35 32.14 17.45
N LEU A 116 7.62 32.53 17.51
CA LEU A 116 8.19 33.57 16.66
C LEU A 116 8.08 33.17 15.16
N PRO A 117 7.79 34.12 14.26
CA PRO A 117 7.68 33.82 12.84
C PRO A 117 9.04 33.42 12.26
N ILE A 118 9.05 32.41 11.39
CA ILE A 118 10.24 31.96 10.68
C ILE A 118 10.58 32.98 9.58
N SER A 119 11.86 33.29 9.41
CA SER A 119 12.39 34.15 8.35
C SER A 119 13.23 33.39 7.31
N LEU A 120 14.08 32.46 7.75
CA LEU A 120 14.98 31.72 6.85
C LEU A 120 14.81 30.21 7.05
N VAL A 121 14.77 29.44 5.96
CA VAL A 121 14.70 27.98 5.97
C VAL A 121 15.85 27.41 5.14
N PHE A 122 16.74 26.64 5.75
CA PHE A 122 17.85 25.95 5.08
C PHE A 122 17.50 24.48 4.84
N VAL A 123 17.72 23.99 3.63
CA VAL A 123 17.32 22.64 3.21
C VAL A 123 18.48 21.91 2.51
N CYS A 124 18.90 20.77 3.05
CA CYS A 124 19.93 19.89 2.45
C CYS A 124 19.35 19.05 1.30
N ARG A 125 18.83 19.70 0.25
CA ARG A 125 18.08 19.02 -0.84
C ARG A 125 18.88 17.91 -1.53
N ALA A 126 20.19 18.06 -1.64
CA ALA A 126 21.07 17.08 -2.30
C ALA A 126 21.32 15.81 -1.45
N ASP A 127 21.04 15.86 -0.15
CA ASP A 127 21.34 14.77 0.80
C ASP A 127 20.09 13.97 1.21
N VAL A 128 18.89 14.47 0.86
CA VAL A 128 17.61 13.84 1.20
C VAL A 128 17.18 12.86 0.09
N ASP A 129 17.18 11.57 0.42
CA ASP A 129 16.67 10.48 -0.43
C ASP A 129 15.55 9.70 0.29
N PRO A 130 14.33 9.61 -0.27
CA PRO A 130 13.88 10.21 -1.52
C PRO A 130 13.61 11.73 -1.42
N PRO A 131 13.88 12.53 -2.47
CA PRO A 131 13.67 13.99 -2.48
C PRO A 131 12.23 14.43 -2.20
N ILE A 132 11.26 13.52 -2.36
CA ILE A 132 9.83 13.78 -2.11
C ILE A 132 9.55 14.20 -0.66
N LEU A 133 10.40 13.81 0.29
CA LEU A 133 10.20 14.12 1.71
C LEU A 133 10.19 15.62 2.02
N ILE A 134 10.83 16.46 1.20
CA ILE A 134 10.96 17.91 1.39
C ILE A 134 10.17 18.74 0.36
N ASN A 135 9.43 18.09 -0.56
CA ASN A 135 8.75 18.77 -1.68
C ASN A 135 7.61 19.69 -1.23
N HIS A 136 7.06 19.51 -0.03
CA HIS A 136 6.01 20.36 0.53
C HIS A 136 6.54 21.70 1.05
N LEU A 137 7.84 21.81 1.39
CA LEU A 137 8.41 23.00 2.00
C LEU A 137 8.33 24.25 1.10
N PRO A 138 8.70 24.20 -0.19
CA PRO A 138 8.55 25.37 -1.08
C PRO A 138 7.10 25.86 -1.17
N GLN A 139 6.12 24.94 -1.16
CA GLN A 139 4.70 25.28 -1.22
C GLN A 139 4.22 25.95 0.07
N LEU A 140 4.67 25.46 1.23
CA LEU A 140 4.37 26.08 2.53
C LEU A 140 5.00 27.46 2.68
N VAL A 141 6.25 27.64 2.22
CA VAL A 141 6.92 28.96 2.21
C VAL A 141 6.17 29.92 1.27
N ALA A 142 5.77 29.45 0.07
CA ALA A 142 4.96 30.25 -0.85
C ALA A 142 3.60 30.67 -0.24
N ALA A 143 2.99 29.79 0.56
CA ALA A 143 1.77 30.11 1.31
C ALA A 143 2.02 31.11 2.45
N CYS A 144 3.15 31.05 3.16
CA CYS A 144 3.54 32.05 4.15
C CYS A 144 3.77 33.43 3.51
N ASN A 145 4.34 33.46 2.29
CA ASN A 145 4.62 34.67 1.52
C ASN A 145 3.43 35.15 0.68
N SER A 146 2.24 34.59 0.88
CA SER A 146 1.04 34.97 0.11
C SER A 146 0.57 36.39 0.42
N VAL A 147 0.75 36.87 1.66
CA VAL A 147 0.50 38.27 2.04
C VAL A 147 1.80 39.07 1.89
N PRO A 148 1.76 40.25 1.24
CA PRO A 148 2.94 41.11 1.11
C PRO A 148 3.41 41.60 2.48
N SER A 149 4.42 40.92 3.03
CA SER A 149 5.13 41.29 4.26
C SER A 149 6.43 42.02 3.90
N LYS A 150 6.88 42.95 4.76
CA LYS A 150 8.17 43.66 4.59
C LYS A 150 9.38 42.71 4.58
N ALA A 151 9.25 41.50 5.14
CA ALA A 151 10.29 40.47 5.15
C ALA A 151 9.70 39.11 4.75
N PRO A 152 9.90 38.65 3.49
CA PRO A 152 9.42 37.35 3.05
C PRO A 152 10.29 36.21 3.60
N VAL A 153 9.67 35.06 3.82
CA VAL A 153 10.37 33.83 4.21
C VAL A 153 11.19 33.32 3.02
N LYS A 154 12.50 33.15 3.21
CA LYS A 154 13.39 32.63 2.16
C LYS A 154 13.74 31.17 2.43
N ILE A 155 13.73 30.36 1.36
CA ILE A 155 14.17 28.96 1.38
C ILE A 155 15.52 28.86 0.65
N ILE A 156 16.52 28.28 1.32
CA ILE A 156 17.91 28.23 0.85
C ILE A 156 18.33 26.78 0.69
N PRO A 157 18.61 26.30 -0.53
CA PRO A 157 19.20 24.99 -0.73
C PRO A 157 20.67 25.00 -0.30
N LEU A 158 21.06 24.01 0.50
CA LEU A 158 22.44 23.80 0.92
C LEU A 158 23.16 22.81 -0.03
N PRO A 159 24.51 22.89 -0.16
CA PRO A 159 25.29 22.00 -1.02
C PRO A 159 25.24 20.55 -0.55
N LYS A 160 25.71 19.63 -1.39
CA LYS A 160 25.84 18.20 -1.04
C LYS A 160 26.76 18.04 0.19
N GLU A 161 26.49 17.02 0.99
CA GLU A 161 27.17 16.67 2.25
C GLU A 161 26.94 17.65 3.41
N SER A 162 25.97 18.57 3.27
CA SER A 162 25.63 19.53 4.32
C SER A 162 24.91 18.86 5.49
N GLU A 163 24.07 17.84 5.25
CA GLU A 163 23.31 17.16 6.31
C GLU A 163 24.22 16.54 7.37
N GLY A 164 25.29 15.87 6.95
CA GLY A 164 26.24 15.21 7.85
C GLY A 164 26.98 16.20 8.75
N ILE A 165 27.51 17.26 8.14
CA ILE A 165 28.25 18.33 8.85
C ILE A 165 27.35 19.05 9.86
N LEU A 166 26.11 19.36 9.47
CA LEU A 166 25.13 20.01 10.37
C LEU A 166 24.71 19.08 11.50
N ALA A 167 24.49 17.80 11.21
CA ALA A 167 24.13 16.79 12.20
C ALA A 167 25.23 16.64 13.27
N GLU A 168 26.49 16.60 12.84
CA GLU A 168 27.66 16.55 13.72
C GLU A 168 27.76 17.81 14.60
N LYS A 169 27.67 19.00 14.01
CA LYS A 169 27.79 20.26 14.76
C LYS A 169 26.65 20.49 15.74
N LEU A 170 25.45 20.00 15.44
CA LEU A 170 24.29 20.04 16.34
C LEU A 170 24.23 18.88 17.34
N GLY A 171 25.05 17.84 17.19
CA GLY A 171 24.99 16.64 18.03
C GLY A 171 23.68 15.86 17.89
N ILE A 172 23.07 15.86 16.69
CA ILE A 172 21.83 15.12 16.39
C ILE A 172 22.06 14.10 15.28
N ARG A 173 21.24 13.06 15.21
CA ARG A 173 21.43 11.97 14.23
C ARG A 173 21.33 12.43 12.77
N ARG A 174 20.44 13.39 12.48
CA ARG A 174 20.16 13.91 11.14
C ARG A 174 19.69 15.36 11.21
N ALA A 175 20.22 16.21 10.33
CA ALA A 175 19.91 17.64 10.27
C ALA A 175 19.60 18.09 8.83
N SER A 176 18.52 17.56 8.25
CA SER A 176 18.20 17.80 6.83
C SER A 176 17.52 19.14 6.55
N VAL A 177 16.86 19.73 7.56
CA VAL A 177 16.13 21.01 7.47
C VAL A 177 16.33 21.81 8.76
N LEU A 178 16.64 23.09 8.62
CA LEU A 178 16.84 24.05 9.70
C LEU A 178 16.04 25.33 9.40
N ALA A 179 15.49 25.98 10.41
CA ALA A 179 14.85 27.28 10.25
C ALA A 179 15.29 28.27 11.34
N LEU A 180 15.38 29.55 10.97
CA LEU A 180 15.68 30.66 11.86
C LEU A 180 14.49 31.60 12.00
N ASP A 181 14.23 32.01 13.23
CA ASP A 181 13.19 32.98 13.57
C ASP A 181 13.59 34.42 13.18
N ALA A 182 12.59 35.27 12.91
CA ALA A 182 12.79 36.64 12.46
C ALA A 182 13.46 37.56 13.50
N GLN A 183 13.45 37.19 14.79
CA GLN A 183 14.07 37.96 15.87
C GLN A 183 15.55 37.64 16.07
N TYR A 184 16.14 36.72 15.30
CA TYR A 184 17.56 36.43 15.42
C TYR A 184 18.40 37.66 15.02
N PRO A 185 19.29 38.18 15.88
CA PRO A 185 20.01 39.43 15.64
C PRO A 185 20.94 39.38 14.42
N GLY A 186 21.37 38.20 13.99
CA GLY A 186 22.23 38.00 12.81
C GLY A 186 21.49 37.87 11.47
N ILE A 187 20.16 38.04 11.42
CA ILE A 187 19.40 38.02 10.16
C ILE A 187 19.93 39.04 9.12
N PRO A 188 20.33 40.28 9.49
CA PRO A 188 20.88 41.23 8.53
C PRO A 188 22.09 40.70 7.75
N GLU A 189 23.00 39.98 8.41
CA GLU A 189 24.19 39.38 7.77
C GLU A 189 23.83 38.33 6.72
N PHE A 190 22.81 37.53 7.01
CA PHE A 190 22.24 36.59 6.04
C PHE A 190 21.51 37.33 4.92
N SER A 191 20.79 38.40 5.23
CA SER A 191 19.97 39.13 4.26
C SER A 191 20.80 39.76 3.13
N THR A 192 21.94 40.39 3.46
CA THR A 192 22.88 40.97 2.49
C THR A 192 23.49 39.89 1.58
N ARG A 193 23.78 38.70 2.12
CA ARG A 193 24.35 37.58 1.36
C ARG A 193 23.31 36.83 0.51
N LEU A 194 22.02 37.05 0.78
CA LEU A 194 20.88 36.35 0.17
C LEU A 194 20.01 37.28 -0.69
N GLU A 195 20.51 38.45 -1.07
CA GLU A 195 19.79 39.39 -1.95
C GLU A 195 19.41 38.76 -3.29
N SER A 196 20.25 37.88 -3.82
CA SER A 196 20.01 37.16 -5.08
C SER A 196 19.00 36.00 -4.98
N VAL A 197 18.59 35.59 -3.77
CA VAL A 197 17.66 34.47 -3.60
C VAL A 197 16.22 34.96 -3.63
N THR A 198 15.52 34.62 -4.71
CA THR A 198 14.09 34.90 -4.89
C THR A 198 13.24 34.13 -3.88
N ALA A 199 12.42 34.83 -3.10
CA ALA A 199 11.47 34.19 -2.20
C ALA A 199 10.29 33.61 -3.01
N PRO A 200 9.91 32.34 -2.81
CA PRO A 200 8.75 31.78 -3.49
C PRO A 200 7.49 32.47 -2.94
N ALA A 201 6.59 32.91 -3.81
CA ALA A 201 5.34 33.55 -3.45
C ALA A 201 4.18 32.90 -4.21
N ALA A 202 3.01 32.82 -3.57
CA ALA A 202 1.77 32.38 -4.20
C ALA A 202 0.73 33.50 -4.11
N PRO A 203 0.79 34.52 -4.97
CA PRO A 203 -0.11 35.69 -4.92
C PRO A 203 -1.58 35.32 -5.10
N TRP A 204 -1.86 34.23 -5.83
CA TRP A 204 -3.21 33.69 -6.07
C TRP A 204 -3.87 33.08 -4.83
N LEU A 205 -3.13 32.87 -3.72
CA LEU A 205 -3.71 32.51 -2.43
C LEU A 205 -4.38 33.69 -1.71
N MET A 206 -4.22 34.91 -2.21
CA MET A 206 -4.98 36.07 -1.72
C MET A 206 -6.38 36.08 -2.34
N LEU A 207 -7.41 36.09 -1.49
CA LEU A 207 -8.75 36.53 -1.91
C LEU A 207 -8.63 37.99 -2.36
N GLN A 208 -8.77 38.21 -3.66
CA GLN A 208 -8.83 39.57 -4.20
C GLN A 208 -10.05 40.25 -3.58
N ALA A 209 -9.82 41.28 -2.78
CA ALA A 209 -10.85 42.14 -2.19
C ALA A 209 -11.51 43.03 -3.27
N LYS A 210 -11.99 42.44 -4.37
CA LYS A 210 -12.82 43.11 -5.36
C LYS A 210 -14.22 42.53 -5.27
N ASN A 211 -15.07 43.30 -4.59
CA ASN A 211 -16.52 43.29 -4.68
C ASN A 211 -17.16 41.89 -4.71
N THR A 212 -17.21 41.23 -3.57
CA THR A 212 -18.21 40.20 -3.35
C THR A 212 -18.50 40.13 -1.86
N THR A 213 -19.78 40.25 -1.55
CA THR A 213 -20.44 40.00 -0.27
C THR A 213 -19.61 39.05 0.58
N THR A 214 -19.28 39.47 1.79
CA THR A 214 -18.58 38.70 2.83
C THR A 214 -19.24 37.32 3.02
N GLN A 215 -18.85 36.34 2.22
CA GLN A 215 -19.07 34.93 2.51
C GLN A 215 -18.06 34.57 3.59
N LEU A 216 -18.55 34.63 4.84
CA LEU A 216 -17.91 34.02 5.99
C LEU A 216 -17.71 32.52 5.69
N TYR A 217 -16.49 32.15 5.32
CA TYR A 217 -16.12 30.74 5.22
C TYR A 217 -15.89 30.20 6.62
N GLU A 218 -16.75 29.30 7.07
CA GLU A 218 -16.49 28.57 8.31
C GLU A 218 -15.25 27.68 8.13
N PRO A 219 -14.31 27.68 9.09
CA PRO A 219 -13.17 26.77 9.04
C PRO A 219 -13.69 25.34 9.07
N THR A 220 -13.50 24.61 7.97
CA THR A 220 -13.82 23.18 7.93
C THR A 220 -12.90 22.47 8.91
N HIS A 221 -13.48 22.00 10.01
CA HIS A 221 -12.80 21.25 11.04
C HIS A 221 -12.50 19.83 10.53
N VAL A 222 -11.66 19.69 9.51
CA VAL A 222 -11.19 18.38 9.05
C VAL A 222 -10.10 17.91 10.01
N LYS A 223 -10.52 17.48 11.20
CA LYS A 223 -9.66 16.80 12.18
C LYS A 223 -9.57 15.29 11.95
N GLN A 224 -10.13 14.77 10.86
CA GLN A 224 -10.09 13.34 10.56
C GLN A 224 -10.03 13.10 9.05
N LEU A 225 -8.98 12.38 8.62
CA LEU A 225 -9.09 11.48 7.48
C LEU A 225 -10.29 10.58 7.73
N ARG A 226 -11.28 10.63 6.84
CA ARG A 226 -12.44 9.75 6.88
C ARG A 226 -11.94 8.34 6.57
N THR A 227 -11.60 7.57 7.59
CA THR A 227 -11.53 6.11 7.47
C THR A 227 -12.95 5.58 7.30
N SER A 228 -13.13 4.53 6.50
CA SER A 228 -14.43 3.90 6.21
C SER A 228 -15.11 3.22 7.42
N ALA A 229 -14.49 3.27 8.61
CA ALA A 229 -15.05 2.69 9.82
C ALA A 229 -16.12 3.64 10.45
N PRO A 230 -17.35 3.15 10.73
CA PRO A 230 -18.41 3.96 11.32
C PRO A 230 -18.09 4.32 12.79
N LYS A 231 -18.47 5.55 13.19
CA LYS A 231 -18.23 6.09 14.55
C LYS A 231 -19.03 5.38 15.64
N ASP A 232 -20.17 4.80 15.29
CA ASP A 232 -21.00 4.03 16.21
C ASP A 232 -21.27 2.65 15.59
N MET A 233 -20.54 1.67 16.07
CA MET A 233 -20.64 0.28 15.62
C MET A 233 -22.02 -0.32 15.87
N LYS A 234 -22.73 0.14 16.90
CA LYS A 234 -24.04 -0.38 17.27
C LYS A 234 -25.13 0.25 16.40
N ALA A 235 -25.11 1.57 16.22
CA ALA A 235 -26.02 2.26 15.31
C ALA A 235 -25.79 1.84 13.84
N ALA A 236 -24.55 1.58 13.41
CA ALA A 236 -24.23 1.05 12.08
C ALA A 236 -24.69 -0.41 11.89
N LYS A 237 -24.64 -1.22 12.96
CA LYS A 237 -25.18 -2.57 12.97
C LYS A 237 -26.71 -2.57 13.00
N GLU A 238 -27.33 -1.67 13.75
CA GLU A 238 -28.78 -1.46 13.79
C GLU A 238 -29.31 -0.88 12.49
N SER A 239 -28.59 0.01 11.81
CA SER A 239 -28.94 0.49 10.47
C SER A 239 -28.72 -0.58 9.40
N ARG A 240 -27.69 -1.44 9.50
CA ARG A 240 -27.61 -2.67 8.67
C ARG A 240 -28.75 -3.64 8.93
N LEU A 241 -29.15 -3.83 10.19
CA LEU A 241 -30.30 -4.64 10.57
C LEU A 241 -31.63 -3.98 10.16
N GLN A 242 -31.70 -2.64 10.10
CA GLN A 242 -32.84 -1.90 9.56
C GLN A 242 -32.89 -2.00 8.04
N VAL A 243 -31.74 -1.96 7.32
CA VAL A 243 -31.67 -2.22 5.88
C VAL A 243 -32.10 -3.66 5.56
N LEU A 244 -31.70 -4.63 6.39
CA LEU A 244 -32.19 -6.01 6.32
C LEU A 244 -33.68 -6.14 6.68
N LYS A 245 -34.26 -5.18 7.42
CA LYS A 245 -35.71 -5.11 7.70
C LYS A 245 -36.48 -4.30 6.66
N PHE A 246 -35.81 -3.42 5.89
CA PHE A 246 -36.40 -2.57 4.86
C PHE A 246 -36.57 -3.29 3.51
N SER A 247 -36.08 -4.52 3.38
CA SER A 247 -36.37 -5.40 2.24
C SER A 247 -37.83 -5.85 2.17
N GLY A 248 -38.69 -5.45 3.13
CA GLY A 248 -40.12 -5.75 3.15
C GLY A 248 -41.01 -4.74 2.40
N SER A 249 -40.48 -3.62 1.90
CA SER A 249 -41.30 -2.60 1.24
C SER A 249 -40.51 -1.77 0.23
N GLN A 250 -40.29 -2.28 -0.98
CA GLN A 250 -39.85 -1.45 -2.10
C GLN A 250 -40.76 -1.66 -3.30
N HIS A 251 -41.42 -0.58 -3.73
CA HIS A 251 -41.91 -0.50 -5.09
C HIS A 251 -40.71 -0.68 -6.05
N PRO A 252 -40.88 -1.38 -7.18
CA PRO A 252 -39.80 -1.57 -8.13
C PRO A 252 -39.28 -0.20 -8.59
N LEU A 253 -37.96 -0.01 -8.51
CA LEU A 253 -37.30 1.20 -9.03
C LEU A 253 -37.38 1.16 -10.56
N CYS A 254 -38.28 1.95 -11.14
CA CYS A 254 -38.43 2.07 -12.58
C CYS A 254 -37.68 3.31 -13.08
N PHE A 255 -36.95 3.16 -14.18
CA PHE A 255 -36.22 4.24 -14.83
C PHE A 255 -36.73 4.44 -16.26
N SER A 256 -36.87 5.69 -16.68
CA SER A 256 -37.37 6.04 -18.02
C SER A 256 -36.33 5.82 -19.12
N SER A 257 -35.04 5.85 -18.77
CA SER A 257 -33.92 5.66 -19.68
C SER A 257 -32.81 4.83 -19.04
N PRO A 258 -32.06 4.03 -19.83
CA PRO A 258 -30.84 3.35 -19.35
C PRO A 258 -29.79 4.31 -18.78
N LYS A 259 -29.77 5.56 -19.27
CA LYS A 259 -28.87 6.60 -18.75
C LYS A 259 -29.24 7.03 -17.33
N ASP A 260 -30.53 7.12 -17.04
CA ASP A 260 -31.02 7.49 -15.71
C ASP A 260 -30.74 6.37 -14.71
N LEU A 261 -30.96 5.12 -15.12
CA LEU A 261 -30.54 3.94 -14.37
C LEU A 261 -29.04 4.00 -14.06
N LEU A 262 -28.20 4.23 -15.08
CA LEU A 262 -26.75 4.32 -14.90
C LEU A 262 -26.37 5.45 -13.93
N GLN A 263 -26.97 6.63 -14.05
CA GLN A 263 -26.68 7.77 -13.18
C GLN A 263 -27.08 7.48 -11.73
N PHE A 264 -28.23 6.86 -11.54
CA PHE A 264 -28.72 6.46 -10.22
C PHE A 264 -27.79 5.41 -9.58
N VAL A 265 -27.49 4.32 -10.29
CA VAL A 265 -26.63 3.25 -9.77
C VAL A 265 -25.21 3.75 -9.51
N THR A 266 -24.69 4.63 -10.37
CA THR A 266 -23.36 5.23 -10.15
C THR A 266 -23.32 6.08 -8.89
N SER A 267 -24.40 6.80 -8.57
CA SER A 267 -24.50 7.60 -7.34
C SER A 267 -24.63 6.72 -6.09
N ASN A 268 -25.27 5.55 -6.24
CA ASN A 268 -25.57 4.61 -5.16
C ASN A 268 -24.72 3.33 -5.22
N TRP A 269 -23.52 3.36 -5.81
CA TRP A 269 -22.71 2.17 -6.12
C TRP A 269 -22.34 1.26 -4.93
N LYS A 270 -22.54 1.73 -3.70
CA LYS A 270 -22.27 0.96 -2.48
C LYS A 270 -23.40 0.01 -2.10
N GLU A 271 -24.57 0.17 -2.71
CA GLU A 271 -25.73 -0.69 -2.51
C GLU A 271 -25.80 -1.73 -3.63
N ASN A 272 -26.33 -2.90 -3.29
CA ASN A 272 -26.48 -4.00 -4.24
C ASN A 272 -27.83 -3.87 -4.94
N PHE A 273 -27.81 -3.78 -6.26
CA PHE A 273 -29.00 -3.76 -7.10
C PHE A 273 -28.97 -4.94 -8.06
N VAL A 274 -30.16 -5.46 -8.37
CA VAL A 274 -30.35 -6.54 -9.37
C VAL A 274 -31.39 -6.06 -10.36
N THR A 275 -31.12 -6.26 -11.65
CA THR A 275 -32.06 -6.00 -12.74
C THR A 275 -32.09 -7.22 -13.67
N CYS A 276 -33.28 -7.54 -14.17
CA CYS A 276 -33.50 -8.59 -15.16
C CYS A 276 -33.79 -8.00 -16.56
N ASP A 277 -33.82 -6.67 -16.68
CA ASP A 277 -34.29 -5.95 -17.87
C ASP A 277 -33.18 -5.73 -18.91
N LEU A 278 -32.10 -6.51 -18.84
CA LEU A 278 -30.94 -6.44 -19.73
C LEU A 278 -31.08 -7.49 -20.83
N ASP A 279 -31.87 -7.16 -21.84
CA ASP A 279 -32.22 -8.05 -22.96
C ASP A 279 -31.38 -7.81 -24.23
N SER A 280 -30.60 -6.74 -24.27
CA SER A 280 -29.89 -6.29 -25.46
C SER A 280 -28.46 -5.83 -25.16
N LYS A 281 -27.57 -6.05 -26.12
CA LYS A 281 -26.14 -5.70 -26.02
C LYS A 281 -25.91 -4.21 -25.79
N GLU A 282 -26.73 -3.37 -26.41
CA GLU A 282 -26.65 -1.92 -26.28
C GLU A 282 -26.84 -1.45 -24.83
N LEU A 283 -27.76 -2.09 -24.08
CA LEU A 283 -27.98 -1.80 -22.66
C LEU A 283 -26.82 -2.27 -21.80
N VAL A 284 -26.31 -3.48 -22.07
CA VAL A 284 -25.20 -4.09 -21.33
C VAL A 284 -23.90 -3.30 -21.54
N ASP A 285 -23.62 -2.85 -22.76
CA ASP A 285 -22.40 -2.11 -23.12
C ASP A 285 -22.25 -0.78 -22.36
N VAL A 286 -23.37 -0.18 -21.93
CA VAL A 286 -23.38 1.05 -21.11
C VAL A 286 -22.96 0.73 -19.67
N LEU A 287 -23.45 -0.38 -19.12
CA LEU A 287 -23.24 -0.78 -17.74
C LEU A 287 -21.87 -1.44 -17.52
N ILE A 288 -21.40 -2.27 -18.47
CA ILE A 288 -20.15 -3.04 -18.35
C ILE A 288 -18.89 -2.18 -18.26
N ARG A 289 -18.96 -0.91 -18.69
CA ARG A 289 -17.87 0.06 -18.53
C ARG A 289 -17.62 0.41 -17.05
N ARG A 290 -18.54 0.05 -16.15
CA ARG A 290 -18.42 0.32 -14.72
C ARG A 290 -17.77 -0.87 -13.99
N PRO A 291 -16.78 -0.60 -13.12
CA PRO A 291 -16.03 -1.66 -12.45
C PRO A 291 -16.83 -2.41 -11.37
N PHE A 292 -18.05 -1.97 -11.07
CA PHE A 292 -18.95 -2.57 -10.07
C PHE A 292 -20.10 -3.36 -10.70
N PHE A 293 -20.19 -3.43 -12.02
CA PHE A 293 -21.27 -4.11 -12.72
C PHE A 293 -20.90 -5.58 -12.97
N LEU A 294 -21.72 -6.50 -12.47
CA LEU A 294 -21.57 -7.95 -12.65
C LEU A 294 -22.65 -8.48 -13.59
N LEU A 295 -22.24 -8.98 -14.75
CA LEU A 295 -23.15 -9.63 -15.69
C LEU A 295 -23.24 -11.13 -15.39
N LEU A 296 -24.45 -11.57 -15.06
CA LEU A 296 -24.78 -12.96 -14.76
C LEU A 296 -25.57 -13.57 -15.92
N SER A 297 -25.12 -14.73 -16.40
CA SER A 297 -25.93 -15.56 -17.31
C SER A 297 -26.52 -16.71 -16.51
N VAL A 298 -27.85 -16.81 -16.50
CA VAL A 298 -28.57 -17.90 -15.86
C VAL A 298 -29.24 -18.73 -16.95
N ASP A 299 -28.85 -19.99 -17.05
CA ASP A 299 -29.44 -20.93 -18.01
C ASP A 299 -29.82 -22.24 -17.31
N ALA A 300 -30.60 -23.08 -17.98
CA ALA A 300 -30.98 -24.40 -17.49
C ALA A 300 -31.21 -25.34 -18.67
N PRO A 301 -31.07 -26.67 -18.48
CA PRO A 301 -31.37 -27.64 -19.52
C PRO A 301 -32.76 -27.38 -20.14
N LEU A 302 -32.82 -27.40 -21.48
CA LEU A 302 -34.01 -27.01 -22.25
C LEU A 302 -35.28 -27.71 -21.77
N MET A 303 -35.21 -29.02 -21.55
CA MET A 303 -36.34 -29.81 -21.06
C MET A 303 -36.77 -29.41 -19.64
N ASN A 304 -35.82 -29.06 -18.76
CA ASN A 304 -36.16 -28.56 -17.41
C ASN A 304 -36.87 -27.21 -17.49
N ARG A 305 -36.45 -26.32 -18.39
CA ARG A 305 -37.11 -25.03 -18.61
C ARG A 305 -38.53 -25.22 -19.14
N PHE A 306 -38.71 -26.11 -20.11
CA PHE A 306 -40.02 -26.47 -20.64
C PHE A 306 -40.95 -27.04 -19.56
N MET A 307 -40.50 -28.04 -18.80
CA MET A 307 -41.31 -28.65 -17.74
C MET A 307 -41.71 -27.63 -16.66
N ARG A 308 -40.81 -26.70 -16.32
CA ARG A 308 -41.12 -25.60 -15.39
C ARG A 308 -42.06 -24.57 -15.99
N SER A 309 -41.95 -24.27 -17.28
CA SER A 309 -42.83 -23.31 -17.95
C SER A 309 -44.25 -23.82 -18.07
N GLN A 310 -44.47 -25.13 -18.19
CA GLN A 310 -45.83 -25.72 -18.23
C GLN A 310 -46.69 -25.35 -17.02
N ASN A 311 -46.08 -25.12 -15.85
CA ASN A 311 -46.80 -24.69 -14.64
C ASN A 311 -47.30 -23.24 -14.71
N PHE A 312 -46.73 -22.42 -15.59
CA PHE A 312 -47.07 -20.99 -15.73
C PHE A 312 -47.81 -20.71 -17.03
N GLN A 313 -47.31 -21.24 -18.14
CA GLN A 313 -47.84 -21.05 -19.48
C GLN A 313 -47.73 -22.37 -20.27
N PRO A 314 -48.84 -23.12 -20.40
CA PRO A 314 -48.82 -24.37 -21.15
C PRO A 314 -48.68 -24.09 -22.66
N THR A 315 -47.56 -24.51 -23.23
CA THR A 315 -47.25 -24.40 -24.67
C THR A 315 -46.75 -25.74 -25.22
N SER A 316 -46.82 -25.94 -26.54
CA SER A 316 -46.22 -27.14 -27.15
C SER A 316 -44.70 -27.09 -27.07
N LEU A 317 -44.05 -28.26 -27.04
CA LEU A 317 -42.59 -28.33 -27.04
C LEU A 317 -41.99 -27.65 -28.28
N GLU A 318 -42.59 -27.86 -29.44
CA GLU A 318 -42.15 -27.24 -30.70
C GLU A 318 -42.18 -25.71 -30.63
N GLN A 319 -43.26 -25.14 -30.09
CA GLN A 319 -43.38 -23.70 -29.91
C GLN A 319 -42.35 -23.18 -28.90
N PHE A 320 -42.16 -23.88 -27.77
CA PHE A 320 -41.17 -23.50 -26.77
C PHE A 320 -39.72 -23.53 -27.31
N VAL A 321 -39.37 -24.54 -28.11
CA VAL A 321 -38.05 -24.64 -28.75
C VAL A 321 -37.87 -23.50 -29.75
N THR A 322 -38.89 -23.21 -30.56
CA THR A 322 -38.86 -22.09 -31.52
C THR A 322 -38.63 -20.76 -30.83
N ASP A 323 -39.33 -20.51 -29.72
CA ASP A 323 -39.17 -19.29 -28.92
C ASP A 323 -37.79 -19.22 -28.25
N ASN A 324 -37.31 -20.35 -27.72
CA ASN A 324 -35.97 -20.44 -27.15
C ASN A 324 -34.89 -20.12 -28.19
N ASP A 325 -34.98 -20.69 -29.38
CA ASP A 325 -34.00 -20.46 -30.44
C ASP A 325 -34.05 -19.01 -30.94
N ARG A 326 -35.25 -18.42 -31.02
CA ARG A 326 -35.39 -17.00 -31.34
C ARG A 326 -34.72 -16.10 -30.30
N LEU A 327 -34.87 -16.39 -29.00
CA LEU A 327 -34.24 -15.61 -27.93
C LEU A 327 -32.72 -15.85 -27.83
N THR A 328 -32.30 -17.10 -28.05
CA THR A 328 -30.90 -17.51 -27.86
C THR A 328 -30.05 -17.22 -29.09
N TYR A 329 -30.60 -17.31 -30.31
CA TYR A 329 -29.85 -17.23 -31.57
C TYR A 329 -30.47 -16.27 -32.60
N GLY A 330 -31.59 -15.61 -32.30
CA GLY A 330 -32.24 -14.67 -33.21
C GLY A 330 -31.55 -13.29 -33.29
N PRO A 331 -32.15 -12.32 -34.00
CA PRO A 331 -31.65 -10.96 -34.05
C PRO A 331 -31.79 -10.29 -32.67
N ALA A 332 -30.69 -9.76 -32.12
CA ALA A 332 -30.53 -9.36 -30.71
C ALA A 332 -30.57 -10.57 -29.76
N SER A 333 -29.63 -11.50 -29.95
CA SER A 333 -29.58 -12.75 -29.19
C SER A 333 -28.85 -12.64 -27.85
N LEU A 334 -29.27 -13.46 -26.89
CA LEU A 334 -28.50 -13.69 -25.66
C LEU A 334 -27.13 -14.32 -25.94
N TYR A 335 -26.96 -14.99 -27.09
CA TYR A 335 -25.67 -15.56 -27.50
C TYR A 335 -24.61 -14.49 -27.71
N GLU A 336 -24.96 -13.32 -28.26
CA GLU A 336 -24.01 -12.20 -28.43
C GLU A 336 -23.45 -11.66 -27.12
N LEU A 337 -24.15 -11.88 -26.01
CA LEU A 337 -23.73 -11.44 -24.67
C LEU A 337 -22.76 -12.43 -24.01
N GLN A 338 -22.59 -13.65 -24.53
CA GLN A 338 -21.85 -14.70 -23.84
C GLN A 338 -20.40 -14.34 -23.51
N ASP A 339 -19.73 -13.59 -24.39
CA ASP A 339 -18.34 -13.16 -24.18
C ASP A 339 -18.20 -12.06 -23.10
N LEU A 340 -19.31 -11.37 -22.78
CA LEU A 340 -19.36 -10.30 -21.79
C LEU A 340 -19.73 -10.79 -20.39
N VAL A 341 -20.21 -12.04 -20.28
CA VAL A 341 -20.69 -12.62 -19.02
C VAL A 341 -19.52 -12.85 -18.07
N ASN A 342 -19.65 -12.36 -16.84
CA ASN A 342 -18.65 -12.58 -15.78
C ASN A 342 -18.82 -13.95 -15.12
N VAL A 343 -20.07 -14.31 -14.79
CA VAL A 343 -20.39 -15.57 -14.09
C VAL A 343 -21.56 -16.25 -14.79
N ARG A 344 -21.41 -17.54 -15.07
CA ARG A 344 -22.43 -18.39 -15.69
C ARG A 344 -22.97 -19.36 -14.66
N VAL A 345 -24.28 -19.33 -14.45
CA VAL A 345 -25.02 -20.22 -13.55
C VAL A 345 -25.90 -21.15 -14.39
N VAL A 346 -25.64 -22.45 -14.30
CA VAL A 346 -26.47 -23.47 -14.96
C VAL A 346 -27.36 -24.14 -13.93
N ASN A 347 -28.64 -23.78 -13.92
CA ASN A 347 -29.66 -24.33 -13.04
C ASN A 347 -30.16 -25.69 -13.56
N ALA A 348 -29.33 -26.71 -13.37
CA ALA A 348 -29.68 -28.11 -13.61
C ALA A 348 -30.41 -28.80 -12.42
N PHE A 349 -30.64 -28.08 -11.32
CA PHE A 349 -31.14 -28.66 -10.07
C PHE A 349 -32.65 -28.89 -10.10
N GLN A 350 -33.12 -29.97 -9.50
CA GLN A 350 -34.56 -30.28 -9.43
C GLN A 350 -35.29 -29.48 -8.35
N THR A 351 -34.61 -29.11 -7.27
CA THR A 351 -35.20 -28.39 -6.14
C THR A 351 -34.55 -27.02 -5.95
N VAL A 352 -35.30 -26.10 -5.36
CA VAL A 352 -34.88 -24.71 -5.13
C VAL A 352 -33.77 -24.66 -4.08
N GLU A 353 -33.80 -25.53 -3.06
CA GLU A 353 -32.79 -25.59 -2.00
C GLU A 353 -31.40 -25.93 -2.56
N LYS A 354 -31.31 -26.89 -3.48
CA LYS A 354 -30.04 -27.25 -4.13
C LYS A 354 -29.49 -26.10 -4.97
N LEU A 355 -30.37 -25.37 -5.66
CA LEU A 355 -29.97 -24.16 -6.37
C LEU A 355 -29.43 -23.10 -5.39
N HIS A 356 -30.09 -22.88 -4.26
CA HIS A 356 -29.61 -21.93 -3.23
C HIS A 356 -28.25 -22.34 -2.67
N SER A 357 -28.05 -23.62 -2.31
CA SER A 357 -26.73 -24.10 -1.85
C SER A 357 -25.64 -23.91 -2.91
N HIS A 358 -25.97 -24.09 -4.19
CA HIS A 358 -25.03 -23.81 -5.27
C HIS A 358 -24.72 -22.31 -5.39
N LEU A 359 -25.73 -21.44 -5.31
CA LEU A 359 -25.54 -19.98 -5.35
C LEU A 359 -24.75 -19.46 -4.14
N GLU A 360 -24.97 -20.04 -2.96
CA GLU A 360 -24.17 -19.76 -1.76
C GLU A 360 -22.70 -20.14 -1.96
N SER A 361 -22.42 -21.28 -2.62
CA SER A 361 -21.06 -21.70 -2.94
C SER A 361 -20.35 -20.78 -3.94
N LEU A 362 -21.11 -20.13 -4.83
CA LEU A 362 -20.57 -19.21 -5.83
C LEU A 362 -20.22 -17.83 -5.25
N ASP A 363 -20.80 -17.47 -4.10
CA ASP A 363 -20.64 -16.17 -3.42
C ASP A 363 -20.65 -14.99 -4.41
N LEU A 364 -21.81 -14.72 -5.02
CA LEU A 364 -21.97 -13.68 -6.04
C LEU A 364 -21.59 -12.27 -5.55
N VAL A 365 -21.52 -12.07 -4.23
CA VAL A 365 -21.15 -10.78 -3.61
C VAL A 365 -19.62 -10.63 -3.54
N ASN A 366 -18.85 -11.68 -3.82
CA ASN A 366 -17.39 -11.61 -3.84
C ASN A 366 -16.90 -10.61 -4.90
N THR A 367 -16.17 -9.59 -4.43
CA THR A 367 -15.60 -8.55 -5.29
C THR A 367 -14.54 -9.07 -6.27
N GLU A 368 -13.96 -10.25 -6.01
CA GLU A 368 -12.96 -10.86 -6.90
C GLU A 368 -13.52 -11.26 -8.27
N HIS A 369 -14.84 -11.47 -8.38
CA HIS A 369 -15.52 -11.71 -9.66
C HIS A 369 -15.39 -10.53 -10.64
N LEU A 370 -15.25 -9.31 -10.11
CA LEU A 370 -15.11 -8.08 -10.89
C LEU A 370 -13.68 -7.55 -10.92
N ARG A 371 -12.98 -7.66 -9.78
CA ARG A 371 -11.62 -7.18 -9.62
C ARG A 371 -10.76 -8.31 -9.06
N PRO A 372 -10.00 -9.01 -9.91
CA PRO A 372 -9.15 -10.09 -9.43
C PRO A 372 -8.13 -9.57 -8.42
N SER A 373 -7.80 -10.40 -7.42
CA SER A 373 -6.64 -10.16 -6.56
C SER A 373 -5.35 -10.16 -7.37
N TRP A 374 -4.28 -9.62 -6.79
CA TRP A 374 -2.98 -9.56 -7.46
C TRP A 374 -2.50 -10.94 -7.91
N ASP A 375 -2.67 -11.96 -7.08
CA ASP A 375 -2.28 -13.31 -7.44
C ASP A 375 -3.12 -13.87 -8.57
N ALA A 376 -4.44 -13.70 -8.53
CA ALA A 376 -5.33 -14.11 -9.62
C ALA A 376 -4.97 -13.42 -10.94
N TYR A 377 -4.65 -12.13 -10.89
CA TYR A 377 -4.22 -11.35 -12.04
C TYR A 377 -2.88 -11.85 -12.63
N PHE A 378 -1.85 -11.99 -11.79
CA PHE A 378 -0.52 -12.42 -12.26
C PHE A 378 -0.47 -13.90 -12.66
N MET A 379 -1.24 -14.77 -12.00
CA MET A 379 -1.41 -16.17 -12.40
C MET A 379 -2.16 -16.28 -13.73
N THR A 380 -3.16 -15.43 -13.97
CA THR A 380 -3.83 -15.33 -15.28
C THR A 380 -2.85 -14.88 -16.35
N LEU A 381 -1.99 -13.90 -16.07
CA LEU A 381 -0.93 -13.48 -17.00
C LEU A 381 0.08 -14.59 -17.29
N ALA A 382 0.50 -15.37 -16.27
CA ALA A 382 1.38 -16.52 -16.47
C ALA A 382 0.71 -17.59 -17.35
N SER A 383 -0.58 -17.83 -17.14
CA SER A 383 -1.38 -18.76 -17.95
C SER A 383 -1.54 -18.26 -19.38
N LEU A 384 -1.74 -16.96 -19.58
CA LEU A 384 -1.79 -16.32 -20.89
C LEU A 384 -0.44 -16.43 -21.62
N ALA A 385 0.68 -16.16 -20.93
CA ALA A 385 2.02 -16.33 -21.49
C ALA A 385 2.28 -17.77 -21.94
N SER A 386 1.81 -18.76 -21.15
CA SER A 386 1.95 -20.19 -21.49
C SER A 386 1.31 -20.57 -22.82
N ARG A 387 0.29 -19.82 -23.30
CA ARG A 387 -0.35 -20.06 -24.60
C ARG A 387 0.58 -19.83 -25.78
N ARG A 388 1.69 -19.10 -25.60
CA ARG A 388 2.74 -18.92 -26.61
C ARG A 388 3.81 -20.01 -26.60
N SER A 389 3.75 -20.95 -25.65
CA SER A 389 4.67 -22.08 -25.59
C SER A 389 4.64 -22.89 -26.88
N ASN A 390 5.83 -23.20 -27.40
CA ASN A 390 5.99 -24.06 -28.57
C ASN A 390 6.43 -25.49 -28.19
N CYS A 391 6.56 -25.79 -26.90
CA CYS A 391 6.99 -27.11 -26.44
C CYS A 391 5.88 -28.16 -26.59
N MET A 392 6.23 -29.33 -27.14
CA MET A 392 5.29 -30.44 -27.35
C MET A 392 4.92 -31.19 -26.06
N LYS A 393 5.73 -31.09 -25.00
CA LYS A 393 5.47 -31.81 -23.75
C LYS A 393 4.42 -31.10 -22.88
N ARG A 394 4.57 -29.80 -22.67
CA ARG A 394 3.71 -28.99 -21.77
C ARG A 394 3.76 -27.51 -22.15
N ARG A 395 2.70 -26.78 -21.79
CA ARG A 395 2.62 -25.32 -21.89
C ARG A 395 2.86 -24.69 -20.53
N VAL A 396 4.04 -24.13 -20.32
CA VAL A 396 4.45 -23.47 -19.09
C VAL A 396 4.64 -21.99 -19.36
N GLY A 397 4.17 -21.16 -18.44
CA GLY A 397 4.32 -19.71 -18.50
C GLY A 397 4.67 -19.16 -17.13
N ALA A 398 5.52 -18.14 -17.12
CA ALA A 398 6.02 -17.48 -15.92
C ALA A 398 6.02 -15.95 -16.08
N VAL A 399 5.82 -15.24 -14.98
CA VAL A 399 5.82 -13.77 -14.91
C VAL A 399 6.60 -13.36 -13.69
N ILE A 400 7.52 -12.42 -13.85
CA ILE A 400 8.26 -11.81 -12.74
C ILE A 400 7.65 -10.45 -12.47
N VAL A 401 7.30 -10.20 -11.22
CA VAL A 401 6.62 -9.00 -10.74
C VAL A 401 7.44 -8.36 -9.64
N ARG A 402 7.52 -7.03 -9.63
CA ARG A 402 8.09 -6.25 -8.53
C ARG A 402 7.19 -5.07 -8.25
N ASP A 403 6.84 -4.85 -6.99
CA ASP A 403 5.95 -3.76 -6.56
C ASP A 403 4.63 -3.72 -7.37
N ASN A 404 4.03 -4.90 -7.59
CA ASN A 404 2.83 -5.11 -8.41
C ASN A 404 2.96 -4.64 -9.88
N ARG A 405 4.18 -4.59 -10.42
CA ARG A 405 4.45 -4.30 -11.83
C ARG A 405 5.17 -5.46 -12.49
N VAL A 406 4.73 -5.84 -13.68
CA VAL A 406 5.38 -6.88 -14.48
C VAL A 406 6.75 -6.38 -14.94
N ILE A 407 7.79 -7.14 -14.64
CA ILE A 407 9.17 -6.90 -15.08
C ILE A 407 9.46 -7.69 -16.35
N SER A 408 9.09 -8.97 -16.37
CA SER A 408 9.26 -9.84 -17.52
C SER A 408 8.23 -10.95 -17.55
N THR A 409 8.08 -11.55 -18.73
CA THR A 409 7.26 -12.73 -18.97
C THR A 409 8.09 -13.77 -19.69
N GLY A 410 7.85 -15.05 -19.43
CA GLY A 410 8.48 -16.16 -20.11
C GLY A 410 7.50 -17.29 -20.39
N TYR A 411 7.77 -18.05 -21.45
CA TYR A 411 7.11 -19.30 -21.76
C TYR A 411 8.17 -20.32 -22.18
N ASN A 412 7.89 -21.61 -22.06
CA ASN A 412 8.85 -22.65 -22.41
C ASN A 412 8.90 -22.90 -23.92
N GLY A 413 10.10 -23.16 -24.45
CA GLY A 413 10.30 -23.41 -25.88
C GLY A 413 11.76 -23.47 -26.31
N THR A 414 12.00 -23.78 -27.57
CA THR A 414 13.36 -23.78 -28.15
C THR A 414 14.00 -22.38 -28.14
N PRO A 415 15.34 -22.28 -28.10
CA PRO A 415 16.06 -21.01 -28.13
C PRO A 415 15.74 -20.14 -29.35
N ARG A 416 15.95 -18.83 -29.20
CA ARG A 416 15.75 -17.85 -30.29
C ARG A 416 16.61 -18.22 -31.50
N GLY A 417 16.03 -18.15 -32.69
CA GLY A 417 16.71 -18.44 -33.96
C GLY A 417 16.77 -19.92 -34.35
N LEU A 418 16.24 -20.83 -33.53
CA LEU A 418 16.09 -22.24 -33.86
C LEU A 418 14.65 -22.58 -34.22
N VAL A 419 14.46 -23.71 -34.91
CA VAL A 419 13.15 -24.26 -35.25
C VAL A 419 12.34 -24.48 -33.97
N ASN A 420 11.03 -24.19 -34.00
CA ASN A 420 10.19 -24.35 -32.83
C ASN A 420 10.06 -25.83 -32.44
N CYS A 421 9.85 -26.13 -31.16
CA CYS A 421 9.70 -27.53 -30.74
C CYS A 421 8.50 -28.23 -31.40
N ASN A 422 7.38 -27.53 -31.62
CA ASN A 422 6.20 -28.02 -32.33
C ASN A 422 6.40 -28.17 -33.84
N GLU A 423 7.52 -27.69 -34.37
CA GLU A 423 7.97 -27.86 -35.76
C GLU A 423 9.09 -28.92 -35.86
N GLY A 424 9.34 -29.68 -34.79
CA GLY A 424 10.38 -30.70 -34.76
C GLY A 424 11.76 -30.23 -34.25
N GLY A 425 11.90 -28.99 -33.79
CA GLY A 425 13.18 -28.42 -33.36
C GLY A 425 13.81 -29.02 -32.09
N CYS A 426 13.13 -29.94 -31.41
CA CYS A 426 13.64 -30.62 -30.21
C CYS A 426 13.37 -32.13 -30.27
N SER A 427 14.40 -32.94 -30.49
CA SER A 427 14.29 -34.39 -30.64
C SER A 427 13.77 -35.09 -29.38
N HIS A 428 14.18 -34.64 -28.18
CA HIS A 428 13.70 -35.17 -26.90
C HIS A 428 12.20 -34.93 -26.65
N CYS A 429 11.67 -33.80 -27.12
CA CYS A 429 10.25 -33.48 -26.96
C CYS A 429 9.37 -34.17 -27.99
N ASN A 430 9.90 -34.41 -29.19
CA ASN A 430 9.17 -35.05 -30.29
C ASN A 430 9.33 -36.59 -30.31
N GLY A 431 10.09 -37.18 -29.38
CA GLY A 431 10.28 -38.63 -29.32
C GLY A 431 11.02 -39.20 -30.52
N VAL A 432 11.78 -38.37 -31.24
CA VAL A 432 12.62 -38.81 -32.36
C VAL A 432 13.92 -39.33 -31.76
N PHE A 433 14.04 -40.65 -31.67
CA PHE A 433 15.26 -41.33 -31.21
C PHE A 433 16.16 -41.58 -32.42
N PRO A 434 17.33 -40.92 -32.56
CA PRO A 434 18.36 -41.43 -33.43
C PRO A 434 18.89 -42.71 -32.78
N SER A 435 18.87 -43.79 -33.54
CA SER A 435 19.64 -44.99 -33.24
C SER A 435 21.08 -44.60 -32.87
N MET A 436 21.53 -45.03 -31.69
CA MET A 436 22.88 -44.97 -31.13
C MET A 436 23.28 -43.73 -30.30
N SER A 437 23.38 -44.01 -28.98
CA SER A 437 24.43 -43.56 -28.05
C SER A 437 24.61 -42.07 -27.77
N LEU A 438 23.65 -41.44 -27.08
CA LEU A 438 23.81 -40.40 -26.02
C LEU A 438 22.40 -40.04 -25.49
N PRO A 439 22.21 -39.69 -24.20
CA PRO A 439 20.92 -39.20 -23.72
C PRO A 439 20.58 -37.89 -24.44
N ILE A 440 19.46 -37.87 -25.15
CA ILE A 440 18.99 -36.68 -25.87
C ILE A 440 18.46 -35.69 -24.83
N GLU A 441 19.25 -34.67 -24.50
CA GLU A 441 18.79 -33.60 -23.62
C GLU A 441 17.70 -32.75 -24.28
N CYS A 442 16.82 -32.19 -23.45
CA CYS A 442 15.80 -31.28 -23.93
C CYS A 442 16.43 -29.93 -24.30
N LEU A 443 16.24 -29.50 -25.55
CA LEU A 443 16.68 -28.18 -26.02
C LEU A 443 15.78 -27.03 -25.51
N CYS A 444 14.57 -27.33 -25.05
CA CYS A 444 13.62 -26.30 -24.64
C CYS A 444 14.06 -25.63 -23.34
N LEU A 445 14.14 -24.30 -23.35
CA LEU A 445 14.24 -23.49 -22.14
C LEU A 445 12.90 -23.48 -21.40
N HIS A 446 12.96 -23.48 -20.08
CA HIS A 446 11.80 -23.38 -19.22
C HIS A 446 11.25 -21.95 -19.19
N ALA A 447 9.99 -21.80 -18.77
CA ALA A 447 9.34 -20.49 -18.75
C ALA A 447 10.00 -19.55 -17.74
N GLU A 448 10.37 -20.09 -16.58
CA GLU A 448 11.07 -19.41 -15.49
C GLU A 448 12.44 -18.92 -15.98
N GLU A 449 13.17 -19.76 -16.72
CA GLU A 449 14.46 -19.40 -17.30
C GLU A 449 14.32 -18.26 -18.29
N ASN A 450 13.37 -18.34 -19.21
CA ASN A 450 13.12 -17.26 -20.17
C ASN A 450 12.69 -15.96 -19.49
N ALA A 451 11.87 -16.03 -18.44
CA ALA A 451 11.48 -14.86 -17.67
C ALA A 451 12.69 -14.24 -16.93
N LEU A 452 13.56 -15.06 -16.35
CA LEU A 452 14.77 -14.62 -15.65
C LEU A 452 15.82 -14.04 -16.59
N LEU A 453 16.05 -14.68 -17.73
CA LEU A 453 16.97 -14.20 -18.77
C LEU A 453 16.53 -12.85 -19.33
N GLU A 454 15.22 -12.69 -19.55
CA GLU A 454 14.68 -11.41 -19.98
C GLU A 454 14.82 -10.38 -18.85
N ALA A 455 14.42 -10.68 -17.62
CA ALA A 455 14.52 -9.71 -16.50
C ALA A 455 15.96 -9.24 -16.25
N GLY A 456 16.92 -10.17 -16.18
CA GLY A 456 18.27 -9.89 -15.71
C GLY A 456 18.30 -9.58 -14.20
N ARG A 457 19.45 -9.82 -13.56
CA ARG A 457 19.59 -9.72 -12.09
C ARG A 457 19.27 -8.32 -11.56
N GLU A 458 19.65 -7.27 -12.28
CA GLU A 458 19.46 -5.88 -11.85
C GLU A 458 17.99 -5.47 -11.73
N ARG A 459 17.10 -6.02 -12.58
CA ARG A 459 15.68 -5.63 -12.59
C ARG A 459 14.83 -6.37 -11.56
N VAL A 460 15.25 -7.56 -11.15
CA VAL A 460 14.53 -8.41 -10.16
C VAL A 460 14.45 -7.70 -8.80
N GLY A 461 15.51 -7.06 -8.33
CA GLY A 461 15.50 -6.29 -7.07
C GLY A 461 15.13 -7.11 -5.83
N SER A 462 14.93 -6.45 -4.67
CA SER A 462 14.77 -7.14 -3.38
C SER A 462 13.37 -7.70 -3.10
N ASN A 463 12.35 -7.29 -3.85
CA ASN A 463 10.93 -7.60 -3.60
C ASN A 463 10.25 -8.28 -4.80
N ALA A 464 11.00 -9.01 -5.62
CA ALA A 464 10.41 -9.71 -6.75
C ALA A 464 9.66 -10.97 -6.34
N VAL A 465 8.53 -11.18 -7.01
CA VAL A 465 7.69 -12.37 -6.95
C VAL A 465 7.65 -13.01 -8.33
N LEU A 466 7.85 -14.32 -8.40
CA LEU A 466 7.69 -15.10 -9.63
C LEU A 466 6.39 -15.89 -9.58
N TYR A 467 5.52 -15.64 -10.55
CA TYR A 467 4.28 -16.39 -10.77
C TYR A 467 4.52 -17.39 -11.90
N CYS A 468 4.21 -18.67 -11.69
CA CYS A 468 4.35 -19.71 -12.71
C CYS A 468 3.13 -20.62 -12.71
N ASN A 469 2.63 -21.03 -13.87
CA ASN A 469 1.49 -21.95 -13.89
C ASN A 469 1.84 -23.34 -13.32
N THR A 470 3.12 -23.70 -13.29
CA THR A 470 3.64 -25.01 -12.85
C THR A 470 4.73 -24.81 -11.80
N CYS A 471 4.83 -25.71 -10.82
CA CYS A 471 5.94 -25.66 -9.84
C CYS A 471 7.31 -25.72 -10.55
N PRO A 472 8.28 -24.86 -10.19
CA PRO A 472 9.60 -24.86 -10.81
C PRO A 472 10.39 -26.15 -10.60
N CYS A 473 11.14 -26.57 -11.61
CA CYS A 473 12.06 -27.70 -11.50
C CYS A 473 13.30 -27.34 -10.67
N LEU A 474 14.10 -28.33 -10.29
CA LEU A 474 15.33 -28.11 -9.52
C LEU A 474 16.31 -27.12 -10.19
N LYS A 475 16.51 -27.23 -11.51
CA LYS A 475 17.39 -26.33 -12.27
C LYS A 475 16.88 -24.88 -12.26
N CYS A 476 15.56 -24.68 -12.38
CA CYS A 476 14.96 -23.35 -12.30
C CYS A 476 15.01 -22.80 -10.88
N THR A 477 14.78 -23.63 -9.88
CA THR A 477 14.85 -23.27 -8.45
C THR A 477 16.19 -22.63 -8.10
N VAL A 478 17.31 -23.27 -8.49
CA VAL A 478 18.67 -22.72 -8.26
C VAL A 478 18.83 -21.34 -8.91
N LYS A 479 18.33 -21.15 -10.14
CA LYS A 479 18.41 -19.87 -10.87
C LYS A 479 17.52 -18.78 -10.25
N ILE A 480 16.34 -19.15 -9.78
CA ILE A 480 15.41 -18.26 -9.08
C ILE A 480 16.05 -17.72 -7.80
N ILE A 481 16.65 -18.61 -6.99
CA ILE A 481 17.36 -18.24 -5.77
C ILE A 481 18.52 -17.29 -6.09
N GLN A 482 19.35 -17.63 -7.08
CA GLN A 482 20.53 -16.85 -7.45
C GLN A 482 20.20 -15.44 -7.95
N THR A 483 19.03 -15.26 -8.55
CA THR A 483 18.57 -13.97 -9.10
C THR A 483 17.97 -13.05 -8.04
N GLY A 484 17.70 -13.56 -6.83
CA GLY A 484 17.26 -12.77 -5.68
C GLY A 484 15.74 -12.67 -5.50
N ILE A 485 14.95 -13.47 -6.21
CA ILE A 485 13.49 -13.56 -6.03
C ILE A 485 13.18 -14.03 -4.60
N LYS A 486 12.16 -13.42 -3.98
CA LYS A 486 11.78 -13.72 -2.59
C LYS A 486 10.55 -14.60 -2.44
N THR A 487 9.66 -14.58 -3.42
CA THR A 487 8.43 -15.37 -3.38
C THR A 487 8.18 -16.02 -4.74
N VAL A 488 7.78 -17.29 -4.72
CA VAL A 488 7.37 -18.06 -5.89
C VAL A 488 5.94 -18.53 -5.68
N VAL A 489 5.05 -18.18 -6.61
CA VAL A 489 3.64 -18.54 -6.58
C VAL A 489 3.33 -19.46 -7.76
N TYR A 490 2.69 -20.61 -7.52
CA TYR A 490 2.35 -21.56 -8.57
C TYR A 490 0.98 -22.21 -8.42
N ASN A 491 0.35 -22.64 -9.52
CA ASN A 491 -0.98 -23.26 -9.47
C ASN A 491 -0.93 -24.80 -9.55
N LEU A 492 -0.38 -25.33 -10.64
CA LEU A 492 -0.33 -26.77 -10.89
C LEU A 492 0.83 -27.41 -10.12
N ALA A 493 0.51 -28.36 -9.25
CA ALA A 493 1.50 -29.24 -8.66
C ALA A 493 2.10 -30.12 -9.76
N TYR A 494 3.30 -29.78 -10.21
CA TYR A 494 4.18 -30.76 -10.84
C TYR A 494 4.78 -31.63 -9.74
N LYS A 495 5.25 -32.84 -10.06
CA LYS A 495 6.01 -33.71 -9.14
C LYS A 495 6.92 -32.82 -8.31
N MET A 496 6.51 -32.55 -7.07
CA MET A 496 7.25 -31.68 -6.18
C MET A 496 8.47 -32.51 -5.84
N ASP A 497 9.57 -32.24 -6.51
CA ASP A 497 10.85 -32.73 -6.02
C ASP A 497 10.97 -32.09 -4.65
N THR A 498 10.84 -32.89 -3.58
CA THR A 498 11.03 -32.44 -2.19
C THR A 498 12.31 -31.61 -2.08
N ALA A 499 13.31 -31.93 -2.90
CA ALA A 499 14.52 -31.15 -3.14
C ALA A 499 14.28 -29.66 -3.50
N SER A 500 13.39 -29.33 -4.44
CA SER A 500 13.11 -27.93 -4.81
C SER A 500 12.49 -27.14 -3.65
N ALA A 501 11.54 -27.75 -2.94
CA ALA A 501 10.91 -27.12 -1.77
C ALA A 501 11.92 -26.89 -0.63
N THR A 502 12.76 -27.90 -0.35
CA THR A 502 13.84 -27.79 0.65
C THR A 502 14.83 -26.69 0.29
N LEU A 503 15.21 -26.54 -0.99
CA LEU A 503 16.12 -25.47 -1.41
C LEU A 503 15.51 -24.08 -1.24
N PHE A 504 14.23 -23.89 -1.58
CA PHE A 504 13.55 -22.62 -1.34
C PHE A 504 13.50 -22.30 0.16
N GLN A 505 13.21 -23.29 1.01
CA GLN A 505 13.23 -23.12 2.46
C GLN A 505 14.62 -22.74 3.00
N GLN A 506 15.68 -23.45 2.58
CA GLN A 506 17.05 -23.17 3.00
C GLN A 506 17.56 -21.78 2.57
N SER A 507 17.03 -21.25 1.46
CA SER A 507 17.42 -19.96 0.91
C SER A 507 16.51 -18.80 1.34
N ASN A 508 15.56 -19.04 2.24
CA ASN A 508 14.55 -18.06 2.69
C ASN A 508 13.75 -17.46 1.51
N VAL A 509 13.37 -18.29 0.55
CA VAL A 509 12.44 -17.95 -0.54
C VAL A 509 11.09 -18.62 -0.24
N GLU A 510 10.03 -17.83 -0.18
CA GLU A 510 8.68 -18.32 0.09
C GLU A 510 8.11 -19.04 -1.14
N LEU A 511 7.71 -20.31 -0.99
CA LEU A 511 7.01 -21.07 -2.03
C LEU A 511 5.54 -21.20 -1.65
N ARG A 512 4.64 -20.65 -2.48
CA ARG A 512 3.19 -20.65 -2.23
C ARG A 512 2.42 -21.26 -3.39
N ARG A 513 1.48 -22.15 -3.07
CA ARG A 513 0.52 -22.65 -4.04
C ARG A 513 -0.70 -21.73 -4.11
N TYR A 514 -1.06 -21.32 -5.32
CA TYR A 514 -2.28 -20.59 -5.64
C TYR A 514 -3.35 -21.56 -6.12
N ASP A 515 -4.47 -21.61 -5.42
CA ASP A 515 -5.64 -22.39 -5.81
C ASP A 515 -6.77 -21.42 -6.24
N PRO A 516 -7.18 -21.43 -7.52
CA PRO A 516 -8.24 -20.55 -8.01
C PRO A 516 -9.62 -20.86 -7.41
N HIS A 517 -9.82 -22.05 -6.81
CA HIS A 517 -11.09 -22.46 -6.22
C HIS A 517 -11.13 -22.32 -4.70
N ASN A 518 -10.02 -21.93 -4.06
CA ASN A 518 -9.90 -21.92 -2.61
C ASN A 518 -9.64 -20.51 -2.09
N SER A 519 -10.73 -19.77 -1.83
CA SER A 519 -10.70 -18.57 -0.99
C SER A 519 -10.52 -18.91 0.50
N PHE A 520 -10.39 -20.19 0.88
CA PHE A 520 -10.10 -20.62 2.24
C PHE A 520 -8.60 -20.81 2.48
N ARG A 521 -8.12 -20.19 3.57
CA ARG A 521 -6.79 -20.41 4.14
C ARG A 521 -6.49 -21.91 4.24
N LEU A 522 -5.32 -22.31 3.78
CA LEU A 522 -4.77 -23.61 4.17
C LEU A 522 -4.61 -23.61 5.71
N PRO A 523 -5.04 -24.67 6.42
CA PRO A 523 -4.65 -24.85 7.81
C PRO A 523 -3.12 -25.01 7.88
N PRO A 524 -2.48 -24.62 8.99
CA PRO A 524 -1.04 -24.82 9.16
C PRO A 524 -0.72 -26.31 9.00
N VAL A 525 0.39 -26.59 8.32
CA VAL A 525 0.92 -27.95 8.15
C VAL A 525 1.25 -28.49 9.53
N ASN A 526 0.42 -29.39 10.05
CA ASN A 526 0.81 -30.24 11.16
C ASN A 526 1.68 -31.37 10.61
N ASP A 527 2.94 -31.39 11.07
CA ASP A 527 3.80 -32.57 11.04
C ASP A 527 3.11 -33.71 11.79
N GLU A 528 2.60 -34.71 11.07
CA GLU A 528 2.49 -36.06 11.62
C GLU A 528 2.92 -37.06 10.54
N LEU A 529 4.19 -37.46 10.65
CA LEU A 529 4.64 -38.80 10.26
C LEU A 529 3.82 -39.82 11.06
N GLY A 530 2.71 -40.27 10.48
CA GLY A 530 1.94 -41.42 10.94
C GLY A 530 2.34 -42.67 10.18
N SER A 531 3.17 -43.49 10.81
CA SER A 531 3.45 -44.88 10.48
C SER A 531 2.17 -45.73 10.31
N SER A 532 2.06 -46.45 9.19
CA SER A 532 1.36 -47.73 9.05
C SER A 532 1.81 -48.36 7.73
N GLY A 533 2.44 -49.53 7.65
CA GLY A 533 2.26 -50.70 8.48
C GLY A 533 1.23 -51.64 7.85
N SER A 534 1.58 -52.23 6.71
CA SER A 534 1.17 -53.58 6.24
C SER A 534 1.98 -53.95 5.01
#